data_AF-A0A7Z2T0C6-F1
#
_entry.id   AF-A0A7Z2T0C6-F1
#
_cell.length_a   1.000
_cell.length_b   1.000
_cell.length_c   1.000
_cell.angle_alpha   90.00
_cell.angle_beta   90.00
_cell.angle_gamma   90.00
#
_symmetry.space_group_name_H-M   'P 1'
#
loop_
_entity.id
_entity.type
_entity.pdbx_description
1 polymer ?
#
loop_
_entity_poly.entity_id
_entity_poly.type
_entity_poly.pdbx_seq_one_letter_code
_entity_poly.pdbx_strand_id
1 'polypeptide(L)' 'MARISICLFALSLILYIVMLLGNDAYLLISVVLAVFGLIAGVFSEKGLYKRIGLIGNGALVIVTIVIPLIVTTFFWNTP' A
#
# COMPACT_ATOMS: atom_id res chain seq x y z
N MET A 1 -13.19 -1.14 12.42
CA MET A 1 -11.88 -1.42 11.79
C MET A 1 -11.93 -1.68 10.28
N ALA A 2 -12.79 -2.57 9.76
CA ALA A 2 -12.80 -2.89 8.32
C ALA A 2 -13.04 -1.69 7.39
N ARG A 3 -13.99 -0.80 7.75
CA ARG A 3 -14.26 0.43 6.99
C ARG A 3 -13.06 1.37 6.94
N ILE A 4 -12.34 1.52 8.06
CA ILE A 4 -11.13 2.34 8.16
C ILE A 4 -10.04 1.78 7.24
N SER A 5 -9.81 0.46 7.25
CA SER A 5 -8.86 -0.20 6.34
C SER A 5 -9.16 0.07 4.87
N ILE A 6 -10.44 0.11 4.48
CA ILE A 6 -10.86 0.44 3.11
C ILE A 6 -10.66 1.92 2.79
N CYS A 7 -11.00 2.83 3.71
CA CYS A 7 -10.76 4.25 3.50
C CYS A 7 -9.26 4.54 3.34
N LEU A 8 -8.43 3.91 4.16
CA LEU A 8 -6.97 4.00 4.06
C LEU A 8 -6.45 3.40 2.76
N PHE A 9 -7.01 2.27 2.31
CA PHE A 9 -6.70 1.68 1.00
C PHE A 9 -7.05 2.63 -0.14
N ALA A 10 -8.27 3.17 -0.17
CA ALA A 10 -8.73 4.06 -1.23
C ALA A 10 -7.88 5.34 -1.29
N LEU A 11 -7.59 5.96 -0.14
CA LEU A 11 -6.75 7.15 -0.07
C LEU A 11 -5.31 6.83 -0.51
N SER A 12 -4.73 5.74 -0.01
CA SER A 12 -3.39 5.29 -0.40
C SER A 12 -3.29 5.04 -1.90
N LEU A 13 -4.32 4.41 -2.49
CA LEU A 13 -4.39 4.15 -3.94
C LEU A 13 -4.44 5.46 -4.75
N ILE A 14 -5.25 6.43 -4.32
CA ILE A 14 -5.31 7.75 -4.97
C ILE A 14 -3.93 8.42 -4.93
N LEU A 15 -3.28 8.44 -3.77
CA LEU A 15 -1.94 9.03 -3.63
C LEU A 15 -0.89 8.29 -4.45
N TYR A 16 -0.99 6.97 -4.56
CA TYR A 16 -0.12 6.18 -5.42
C TYR A 16 -0.31 6.54 -6.90
N ILE A 17 -1.56 6.70 -7.35
CA ILE A 17 -1.85 7.15 -8.73
C ILE A 17 -1.27 8.55 -8.97
N VAL A 18 -1.45 9.48 -8.02
CA VAL A 18 -0.86 10.84 -8.12
C VAL A 18 0.66 10.79 -8.17
N MET A 19 1.29 9.88 -7.42
CA MET A 19 2.73 9.64 -7.50
C MET A 19 3.15 9.18 -8.89
N LEU A 20 2.42 8.23 -9.50
CA LEU A 20 2.68 7.77 -10.87
C LEU A 20 2.53 8.87 -11.94
N LEU A 21 1.83 9.96 -11.63
CA LEU A 21 1.73 11.15 -12.48
C LEU A 21 2.92 12.11 -12.32
N GLY A 22 3.99 11.69 -11.63
CA GLY A 22 5.25 12.43 -11.49
C GLY A 22 5.37 13.24 -10.20
N ASN A 23 4.52 13.01 -9.21
CA ASN A 23 4.60 13.70 -7.91
C ASN A 23 5.14 12.77 -6.82
N ASP A 24 6.46 12.63 -6.80
CA ASP A 24 7.19 11.68 -5.96
C ASP A 24 6.98 11.88 -4.45
N ALA A 25 6.61 13.09 -4.02
CA ALA A 25 6.36 13.41 -2.61
C ALA A 25 5.24 12.56 -2.01
N TYR A 26 4.32 12.04 -2.82
CA TYR A 26 3.21 11.21 -2.36
C TYR A 26 3.56 9.73 -2.16
N LEU A 27 4.73 9.26 -2.60
CA LEU A 27 5.12 7.86 -2.44
C LEU A 27 5.12 7.45 -0.95
N LEU A 28 5.85 8.20 -0.12
CA LEU A 28 5.98 7.90 1.30
C LEU A 28 4.61 7.95 2.01
N ILE A 29 3.78 8.93 1.67
CA ILE A 29 2.45 9.09 2.26
C ILE A 29 1.55 7.92 1.87
N SER A 30 1.55 7.52 0.60
CA SER A 30 0.81 6.36 0.12
C SER A 30 1.22 5.08 0.87
N VAL A 31 2.52 4.84 1.01
CA VAL A 31 3.08 3.68 1.72
C VAL A 31 2.63 3.66 3.18
N VAL A 32 2.77 4.79 3.89
CA VAL A 32 2.40 4.89 5.31
C VAL A 32 0.91 4.56 5.50
N LEU A 33 0.04 5.12 4.64
CA LEU A 33 -1.39 4.84 4.69
C LEU A 33 -1.71 3.38 4.35
N ALA A 34 -1.03 2.78 3.37
CA ALA A 34 -1.21 1.36 3.03
C ALA A 34 -0.84 0.46 4.21
N VAL A 35 0.29 0.74 4.89
CA VAL A 35 0.73 -0.03 6.06
C VAL A 35 -0.28 0.10 7.21
N PHE A 36 -0.72 1.32 7.55
CA PHE A 36 -1.75 1.50 8.57
C PHE A 36 -3.08 0.85 8.18
N GLY A 37 -3.45 0.92 6.89
CA GLY A 37 -4.63 0.27 6.34
C GLY A 37 -4.57 -1.25 6.47
N LEU A 38 -3.38 -1.84 6.24
CA LEU A 38 -3.12 -3.25 6.40
C LEU A 38 -3.23 -3.67 7.86
N ILE A 39 -2.59 -2.95 8.77
CA ILE A 39 -2.68 -3.18 10.22
C ILE A 39 -4.15 -3.10 10.68
N ALA A 40 -4.88 -2.05 10.28
CA ALA A 40 -6.30 -1.91 10.59
C ALA A 40 -7.16 -3.06 10.02
N GLY A 41 -6.79 -3.60 8.86
CA GLY A 41 -7.46 -4.75 8.24
C GLY A 41 -7.21 -6.06 8.99
N VAL A 42 -6.02 -6.26 9.55
CA VAL A 42 -5.69 -7.48 10.34
C VAL A 42 -6.62 -7.60 11.54
N PHE A 43 -6.82 -6.50 12.26
CA PHE A 43 -7.67 -6.42 13.45
C PHE A 43 -9.17 -6.28 13.18
N SER A 44 -9.62 -6.31 11.91
CA SER A 44 -11.04 -6.21 11.61
C SER A 44 -11.77 -7.56 11.69
N GLU A 45 -13.09 -7.50 11.87
CA GLU A 45 -13.96 -8.67 11.82
C GLU A 45 -13.97 -9.32 10.43
N LYS A 46 -14.30 -10.62 10.39
CA LYS A 46 -14.38 -11.39 9.13
C LYS A 46 -15.48 -10.80 8.23
N GLY A 47 -15.19 -10.70 6.93
CA GLY A 47 -16.15 -10.22 5.95
C GLY A 47 -15.50 -9.78 4.64
N LEU A 48 -16.34 -9.42 3.66
CA LEU A 48 -15.89 -8.94 2.35
C LEU A 48 -14.96 -7.72 2.50
N TYR A 49 -15.35 -6.76 3.34
CA TYR A 49 -14.59 -5.54 3.56
C TYR A 49 -13.19 -5.77 4.15
N LYS A 50 -13.05 -6.76 5.04
CA LYS A 50 -11.73 -7.20 5.55
C LYS A 50 -10.85 -7.71 4.42
N ARG A 51 -11.40 -8.57 3.55
CA ARG A 51 -10.65 -9.15 2.43
C ARG A 51 -10.18 -8.09 1.46
N ILE A 52 -11.07 -7.17 1.07
CA ILE A 52 -10.73 -6.06 0.16
C ILE A 52 -9.63 -5.19 0.79
N GLY A 53 -9.80 -4.78 2.05
CA GLY A 53 -8.82 -3.96 2.75
C GLY A 53 -7.46 -4.64 2.87
N LEU A 54 -7.41 -5.94 3.23
CA LEU A 54 -6.16 -6.67 3.34
C LEU A 54 -5.46 -6.89 2.01
N ILE A 55 -6.19 -7.35 0.98
CA ILE A 55 -5.62 -7.62 -0.34
C ILE A 55 -5.15 -6.31 -0.98
N GLY A 56 -5.97 -5.25 -0.93
CA GLY A 56 -5.66 -3.96 -1.52
C GLY A 56 -4.45 -3.28 -0.87
N ASN A 57 -4.46 -3.14 0.46
CA ASN A 57 -3.33 -2.56 1.18
C ASN A 57 -2.07 -3.42 1.05
N GLY A 58 -2.20 -4.76 1.07
CA GLY A 58 -1.09 -5.68 0.86
C GLY A 58 -0.47 -5.56 -0.52
N ALA A 59 -1.29 -5.50 -1.58
CA ALA A 59 -0.81 -5.29 -2.93
C ALA A 59 -0.06 -3.97 -3.08
N LEU A 60 -0.56 -2.89 -2.48
CA LEU A 60 0.14 -1.60 -2.49
C LEU A 60 1.50 -1.69 -1.80
N VAL A 61 1.58 -2.29 -0.60
CA VAL A 61 2.87 -2.49 0.09
C VAL A 61 3.83 -3.33 -0.76
N ILE A 62 3.34 -4.37 -1.42
CA ILE A 62 4.17 -5.20 -2.30
C ILE A 62 4.74 -4.38 -3.46
N VAL A 63 3.89 -3.63 -4.16
CA VAL A 63 4.32 -2.86 -5.35
C VAL A 63 5.20 -1.67 -4.98
N THR A 64 4.97 -1.04 -3.82
CA THR A 64 5.68 0.18 -3.43
C THR A 64 6.95 -0.07 -2.62
N ILE A 65 7.05 -1.19 -1.91
CA ILE A 65 8.23 -1.52 -1.08
C ILE A 65 8.88 -2.81 -1.56
N VAL A 66 8.14 -3.92 -1.58
CA VAL A 66 8.74 -5.25 -1.76
C VAL A 66 9.37 -5.40 -3.15
N ILE A 67 8.64 -5.05 -4.21
CA ILE A 67 9.14 -5.14 -5.58
C ILE A 67 10.35 -4.21 -5.77
N PRO A 68 10.29 -2.91 -5.45
CA PRO A 68 11.45 -2.02 -5.58
C PRO A 68 12.65 -2.52 -4.77
N LEU A 69 12.46 -2.94 -3.53
CA LEU A 69 13.53 -3.48 -2.70
C LEU A 69 14.19 -4.70 -3.35
N ILE A 70 13.39 -5.62 -3.91
CA ILE A 70 13.91 -6.79 -4.60
C ILE A 70 14.69 -6.35 -5.85
N VAL A 71 14.13 -5.47 -6.67
CA VAL A 71 14.74 -5.02 -7.92
C VAL A 71 16.06 -4.29 -7.65
N THR A 72 16.09 -3.32 -6.74
CA THR A 72 17.30 -2.54 -6.44
C THR A 72 18.36 -3.33 -5.70
N THR A 73 17.97 -4.30 -4.86
CA THR A 73 18.94 -5.08 -4.07
C THR A 73 19.51 -6.28 -4.82
N PHE A 74 18.71 -6.95 -5.65
CA PHE A 74 19.13 -8.21 -6.29
C PHE A 74 19.38 -8.10 -7.79
N PHE A 75 18.67 -7.21 -8.50
CA PHE A 75 18.76 -7.12 -9.97
C PHE A 75 19.58 -5.93 -10.44
N TRP A 76 19.49 -4.80 -9.73
CA TRP A 76 20.13 -3.54 -10.11
C TRP A 76 21.01 -3.00 -8.96
N ASN A 77 21.85 -3.87 -8.41
CA ASN A 77 22.75 -3.53 -7.31
C ASN A 77 24.15 -3.09 -7.75
N THR A 78 24.41 -3.07 -9.06
CA THR A 78 25.66 -2.58 -9.66
C THR A 78 25.39 -1.31 -10.49
N PRO A 79 26.28 -0.30 -10.41
CA PRO A 79 26.16 0.96 -11.15
C PRO A 79 26.33 0.79 -12.66
#